data_AF-A0A5N6MD06-F1
#
_entry.id   AF-A0A5N6MD06-F1
#
_cell.length_a   1.000
_cell.length_b   1.000
_cell.length_c   1.000
_cell.angle_alpha   90.00
_cell.angle_beta   90.00
_cell.angle_gamma   90.00
#
_symmetry.space_group_name_H-M   'P 1'
#
loop_
_entity.id
_entity.type
_entity.pdbx_description
1 polymer ?
#
loop_
_entity_poly.entity_id
_entity_poly.type
_entity_poly.pdbx_seq_one_letter_code
_entity_poly.pdbx_strand_id
1 'polypeptide(L)'
;MKLIKCDVGSGSSAAFWADTWLGDAPLKVLFPALFGLDRCKKCKVSDRLTWVDGEAVLNWNWVIRPATREVTEEMEKCMEIVSNTQQKHGPDRWIWCGDSNGVFNVKSKVTMFIVTRND
;
A
#
# COMPACT_ATOMS: atom_id res chain seq x y z
N MET A 1 9.81 4.99 11.37
CA MET A 1 8.54 4.40 10.87
C MET A 1 7.73 5.53 10.24
N LYS A 2 7.12 5.36 9.06
CA LYS A 2 6.14 6.33 8.55
C LYS A 2 4.89 6.21 9.43
N LEU A 3 4.53 7.28 10.14
CA LEU A 3 3.42 7.34 11.11
C LEU A 3 2.06 7.62 10.44
N ILE A 4 1.96 7.34 9.14
CA ILE A 4 0.76 7.61 8.34
C ILE A 4 0.47 6.36 7.52
N LYS A 5 -0.76 5.85 7.65
CA LYS A 5 -1.31 4.79 6.81
C LYS A 5 -2.31 5.37 5.81
N CYS A 6 -2.49 4.70 4.69
CA CYS A 6 -3.51 5.05 3.71
C CYS A 6 -4.67 4.07 3.81
N ASP A 7 -5.87 4.56 4.12
CA ASP A 7 -7.10 3.85 3.85
C ASP A 7 -7.45 4.05 2.37
N VAL A 8 -7.23 3.00 1.58
CA VAL A 8 -7.35 3.06 0.12
C VAL A 8 -8.82 3.03 -0.27
N GLY A 9 -9.24 4.02 -1.07
CA GLY A 9 -10.51 4.04 -1.77
C GLY A 9 -10.27 3.64 -3.23
N SER A 10 -10.15 4.64 -4.10
CA SER A 10 -9.86 4.47 -5.53
C SER A 10 -8.45 3.95 -5.81
N GLY A 11 -7.51 4.13 -4.88
CA GLY A 11 -6.10 3.79 -5.08
C GLY A 11 -5.40 4.65 -6.11
N SER A 12 -5.97 5.80 -6.50
CA SER A 12 -5.41 6.70 -7.52
C SER A 12 -4.25 7.54 -6.99
N SER A 13 -4.17 7.71 -5.68
CA SER A 13 -3.18 8.58 -5.04
C SER A 13 -2.18 7.79 -4.19
N ALA A 14 -2.63 6.70 -3.56
CA ALA A 14 -1.80 5.79 -2.77
C ALA A 14 -0.73 5.10 -3.64
N ALA A 15 0.53 5.14 -3.20
CA ALA A 15 1.61 4.41 -3.87
C ALA A 15 1.61 2.95 -3.44
N PHE A 16 1.50 2.02 -4.40
CA PHE A 16 1.42 0.57 -4.14
C PHE A 16 2.60 0.07 -3.30
N TRP A 17 3.81 0.49 -3.64
CA TRP A 17 5.02 0.02 -2.98
C TRP A 17 5.44 0.85 -1.76
N ALA A 18 5.15 2.15 -1.75
CA ALA A 18 5.83 3.11 -0.87
C ALA A 18 4.98 3.63 0.29
N ASP A 19 3.67 3.45 0.23
CA ASP A 19 2.74 3.82 1.30
C ASP A 19 2.31 2.59 2.07
N THR A 20 2.02 2.79 3.36
CA THR A 20 1.47 1.73 4.21
C THR A 20 -0.03 1.71 4.03
N TRP A 21 -0.51 0.94 3.06
CA TRP A 21 -1.94 0.74 2.80
C TRP A 21 -2.42 -0.67 3.10
N LEU A 22 -1.49 -1.61 3.30
CA LEU A 22 -1.72 -2.96 3.80
C LEU A 22 -0.83 -3.26 4.99
N GLY A 23 -1.41 -3.89 6.01
CA GLY A 23 -0.70 -4.25 7.24
C GLY A 23 -0.07 -3.03 7.95
N ASP A 24 1.17 -3.20 8.39
CA ASP A 24 1.89 -2.22 9.24
C ASP A 24 3.10 -1.57 8.59
N ALA A 25 3.53 -2.02 7.41
CA ALA A 25 4.68 -1.50 6.69
C ALA A 25 4.42 -1.39 5.17
N PRO A 26 5.13 -0.51 4.45
CA PRO A 26 5.03 -0.46 2.99
C PRO A 26 5.42 -1.79 2.35
N LEU A 27 4.75 -2.15 1.25
CA LEU A 27 5.00 -3.43 0.56
C LEU A 27 6.45 -3.59 0.09
N LYS A 28 7.15 -2.50 -0.26
CA LYS A 28 8.58 -2.58 -0.63
C LYS A 28 9.51 -3.00 0.50
N VAL A 29 9.06 -2.85 1.75
CA VAL A 29 9.81 -3.27 2.94
C VAL A 29 9.51 -4.73 3.26
N LEU A 30 8.25 -5.15 3.07
CA LEU A 30 7.82 -6.53 3.30
C LEU A 30 8.29 -7.49 2.20
N PHE A 31 8.34 -7.00 0.95
CA PHE A 31 8.64 -7.79 -0.25
C PHE A 31 9.71 -7.08 -1.11
N PRO A 32 10.95 -6.94 -0.60
CA PRO A 32 12.01 -6.21 -1.28
C PRO A 32 12.44 -6.86 -2.62
N ALA A 33 12.47 -8.18 -2.72
CA ALA A 33 12.84 -8.87 -3.96
C ALA A 33 11.77 -8.68 -5.04
N LEU A 34 10.50 -8.80 -4.68
CA LEU A 34 9.35 -8.57 -5.54
C LEU A 34 9.27 -7.10 -5.99
N PHE A 35 9.46 -6.18 -5.04
CA PHE A 35 9.59 -4.76 -5.35
C PHE A 35 10.69 -4.52 -6.37
N GLY A 36 11.84 -5.20 -6.24
CA GLY A 36 12.98 -5.15 -7.15
C GLY A 36 12.62 -5.49 -8.60
N LEU A 37 11.64 -6.37 -8.83
CA LEU A 37 11.20 -6.77 -10.17
C LEU A 37 10.15 -5.87 -10.82
N ASP A 38 9.44 -5.04 -10.06
CA ASP A 38 8.44 -4.15 -10.65
C ASP A 38 9.11 -3.05 -11.49
N ARG A 39 8.69 -2.86 -12.72
CA ARG A 39 9.22 -1.85 -13.63
C ARG A 39 8.91 -0.43 -13.16
N CYS A 40 7.75 -0.20 -12.55
CA CYS A 40 7.32 1.11 -12.08
C CYS A 40 7.30 1.16 -10.55
N LYS A 41 8.40 1.65 -9.96
CA LYS A 41 8.52 1.74 -8.48
C LYS A 41 7.58 2.76 -7.83
N LYS A 42 7.04 3.68 -8.62
CA LYS A 42 6.12 4.75 -8.19
C LYS A 42 4.66 4.48 -8.59
N CYS A 43 4.34 3.25 -8.97
CA CYS A 43 2.97 2.88 -9.35
C CYS A 43 1.98 3.12 -8.21
N LYS A 44 0.76 3.47 -8.59
CA LYS A 44 -0.37 3.65 -7.69
C LYS A 44 -1.01 2.30 -7.38
N VAL A 45 -1.81 2.24 -6.32
CA VAL A 45 -2.56 1.02 -5.99
C VAL A 45 -3.48 0.63 -7.15
N SER A 46 -4.15 1.61 -7.77
CA SER A 46 -4.99 1.40 -8.97
C SER A 46 -4.24 0.88 -10.20
N ASP A 47 -2.93 1.11 -10.32
CA ASP A 47 -2.12 0.56 -11.43
C ASP A 47 -1.81 -0.94 -11.25
N ARG A 48 -1.96 -1.45 -10.03
CA ARG A 48 -1.52 -2.80 -9.64
C ARG A 48 -2.64 -3.65 -9.10
N LEU A 49 -3.70 -3.08 -8.55
CA LEU A 49 -4.83 -3.77 -7.97
C LEU A 49 -6.11 -3.31 -8.65
N THR A 50 -6.75 -4.22 -9.38
CA THR A 50 -8.09 -4.05 -9.95
C THR A 50 -9.05 -5.03 -9.31
N TRP A 51 -10.35 -4.83 -9.54
CA TRP A 51 -11.40 -5.67 -8.99
C TRP A 51 -12.21 -6.26 -10.13
N VAL A 52 -12.39 -7.58 -10.14
CA VAL A 52 -13.21 -8.31 -11.12
C VAL A 52 -14.19 -9.17 -10.31
N ASP A 53 -15.48 -8.94 -10.48
CA ASP A 53 -16.55 -9.65 -9.73
C ASP A 53 -16.36 -9.63 -8.20
N GLY A 54 -15.79 -8.54 -7.67
CA GLY A 54 -15.51 -8.37 -6.24
C GLY A 54 -14.19 -9.00 -5.77
N GLU A 55 -13.45 -9.68 -6.65
CA GLU A 55 -12.15 -10.28 -6.34
C GLU A 55 -10.99 -9.37 -6.71
N ALA A 56 -9.97 -9.37 -5.85
CA ALA A 56 -8.73 -8.62 -6.05
C ALA A 56 -7.85 -9.27 -7.14
N VAL A 57 -7.54 -8.51 -8.18
CA VAL A 57 -6.68 -8.94 -9.29
C VAL A 57 -5.43 -8.07 -9.34
N LEU A 58 -4.26 -8.71 -9.24
CA LEU A 58 -2.97 -8.03 -9.32
C LEU A 58 -2.42 -7.96 -10.75
N ASN A 59 -2.16 -6.75 -11.23
CA ASN A 59 -1.65 -6.44 -12.56
C ASN A 59 -0.16 -6.13 -12.53
N TRP A 60 0.66 -7.16 -12.58
CA TRP A 60 2.11 -6.99 -12.48
C TRP A 60 2.76 -6.44 -13.75
N ASN A 61 3.74 -5.54 -13.58
CA ASN A 61 4.56 -5.03 -14.68
C ASN A 61 6.04 -5.35 -14.42
N TRP A 62 6.46 -6.55 -14.79
CA TRP A 62 7.79 -7.06 -14.48
C TRP A 62 8.90 -6.54 -15.41
N VAL A 63 10.09 -6.30 -14.87
CA VAL A 63 11.32 -6.12 -15.65
C VAL A 63 11.76 -7.46 -16.24
N ILE A 64 11.75 -8.51 -15.42
CA ILE A 64 12.05 -9.91 -15.78
C ILE A 64 11.03 -10.80 -15.07
N ARG A 65 10.65 -11.92 -15.68
CA ARG A 65 9.75 -12.90 -15.05
C ARG A 65 10.31 -13.36 -13.69
N PRO A 66 9.48 -13.44 -12.64
CA PRO A 66 9.84 -14.11 -11.40
C PRO A 66 10.43 -15.51 -11.68
N ALA A 67 11.65 -15.75 -11.22
CA ALA A 67 12.37 -17.00 -11.50
C ALA A 67 13.14 -17.54 -10.28
N THR A 68 13.29 -16.76 -9.22
CA THR A 68 13.95 -17.20 -7.99
C THR A 68 12.89 -17.61 -6.96
N ARG A 69 13.24 -18.59 -6.12
CA ARG A 69 12.37 -19.05 -5.02
C ARG A 69 11.97 -17.90 -4.09
N GLU A 70 12.91 -17.02 -3.76
CA GLU A 70 12.69 -15.85 -2.91
C GLU A 70 11.58 -14.94 -3.47
N VAL A 71 11.65 -14.60 -4.76
CA VAL A 71 10.64 -13.76 -5.40
C VAL A 71 9.28 -14.47 -5.42
N THR A 72 9.25 -15.76 -5.73
CA THR A 72 8.00 -16.54 -5.75
C THR A 72 7.34 -16.57 -4.36
N GLU A 73 8.11 -16.80 -3.30
CA GLU A 73 7.59 -16.81 -1.92
C GLU A 73 7.08 -15.43 -1.49
N GLU A 74 7.79 -14.35 -1.83
CA GLU A 74 7.30 -12.99 -1.59
C GLU A 74 6.03 -12.68 -2.39
N MET A 75 5.96 -13.15 -3.63
CA MET A 75 4.82 -12.98 -4.54
C MET A 75 3.56 -13.70 -4.02
N GLU A 76 3.70 -14.93 -3.55
CA GLU A 76 2.60 -15.71 -2.94
C GLU A 76 2.06 -15.01 -1.68
N LYS A 77 2.96 -14.62 -0.76
CA LYS A 77 2.57 -13.88 0.45
C LYS A 77 1.91 -12.54 0.11
N CYS A 78 2.42 -11.84 -0.90
CA CYS A 78 1.85 -10.57 -1.35
C CYS A 78 0.43 -10.77 -1.92
N MET A 79 0.22 -11.83 -2.72
CA MET A 79 -1.11 -12.18 -3.23
C MET A 79 -2.07 -12.55 -2.11
N GLU A 80 -1.64 -13.33 -1.12
CA GLU A 80 -2.47 -13.72 0.03
C GLU A 80 -2.94 -12.51 0.84
N ILE A 81 -2.05 -11.55 1.14
CA ILE A 81 -2.46 -10.37 1.89
C ILE A 81 -3.39 -9.46 1.07
N VAL A 82 -3.22 -9.41 -0.25
CA VAL A 82 -4.03 -8.59 -1.16
C VAL A 82 -5.41 -9.22 -1.38
N SER A 83 -5.51 -10.54 -1.49
CA SER A 83 -6.80 -11.24 -1.66
C SER A 83 -7.71 -11.09 -0.44
N ASN A 84 -7.14 -10.86 0.74
CA ASN A 84 -7.88 -10.60 1.98
C ASN A 84 -8.38 -9.14 2.10
N THR A 85 -8.13 -8.30 1.09
CA THR A 85 -8.59 -6.90 1.08
C THR A 85 -10.00 -6.80 0.50
N GLN A 86 -10.71 -5.74 0.86
CA GLN A 86 -12.04 -5.47 0.34
C GLN A 86 -12.01 -4.30 -0.63
N GLN A 87 -12.82 -4.38 -1.69
CA GLN A 87 -13.02 -3.26 -2.59
C GLN A 87 -13.67 -2.10 -1.82
N LYS A 88 -13.03 -0.93 -1.89
CA LYS A 88 -13.55 0.31 -1.35
C LYS A 88 -13.77 1.30 -2.49
N HIS A 89 -14.66 2.26 -2.25
CA HIS A 89 -14.97 3.32 -3.21
C HIS A 89 -14.74 4.69 -2.57
N GLY A 90 -14.56 5.70 -3.42
CA GLY A 90 -14.28 7.08 -3.00
C GLY A 90 -12.77 7.39 -2.96
N PRO A 91 -12.38 8.55 -2.41
CA PRO A 91 -10.98 8.98 -2.42
C PRO A 91 -10.14 8.20 -1.40
N ASP A 92 -8.84 8.11 -1.68
CA ASP A 92 -7.83 7.65 -0.72
C ASP A 92 -7.77 8.60 0.48
N ARG A 93 -7.61 8.05 1.69
CA ARG A 93 -7.56 8.83 2.95
C ARG A 93 -6.31 8.48 3.74
N TRP A 94 -5.61 9.51 4.22
CA TRP A 94 -4.43 9.33 5.05
C TRP A 94 -4.79 9.43 6.53
N ILE A 95 -4.46 8.39 7.27
CA ILE A 95 -4.71 8.25 8.69
C ILE A 95 -3.37 8.38 9.42
N TRP A 96 -3.28 9.35 10.33
CA TRP A 96 -2.13 9.47 11.21
C TRP A 96 -2.24 8.44 12.35
N CYS A 97 -1.20 7.66 12.57
CA CYS A 97 -1.20 6.50 13.47
C CYS A 97 -0.48 6.74 14.81
N GLY A 98 -0.27 7.99 15.23
CA GLY A 98 0.44 8.31 16.48
C GLY A 98 1.96 8.36 16.31
N ASP A 99 2.69 8.71 17.38
CA ASP A 99 4.12 8.49 17.49
C ASP A 99 4.43 7.17 18.22
N SER A 100 5.63 6.63 18.05
CA SER A 100 6.08 5.41 18.75
C SER A 100 6.23 5.60 20.27
N ASN A 101 6.02 6.81 20.79
CA ASN A 101 6.16 7.16 22.20
C ASN A 101 4.80 7.33 22.89
N GLY A 102 3.67 7.21 22.17
CA GLY A 102 2.33 7.39 22.72
C GLY A 102 2.07 8.79 23.28
N VAL A 103 2.87 9.81 22.92
CA VAL A 103 2.74 11.16 23.50
C VAL A 103 1.80 11.99 22.65
N PHE A 104 0.53 11.98 23.06
CA PHE A 104 -0.49 12.90 22.58
C PHE A 104 -0.27 14.28 23.24
N ASN A 105 0.42 15.20 22.57
CA ASN A 105 0.48 16.59 23.06
C ASN A 105 -0.84 17.31 22.70
N VAL A 106 -1.67 17.57 23.71
CA VAL A 106 -3.03 18.14 23.63
C VAL A 106 -3.00 19.65 23.28
N LYS A 107 -2.28 20.02 22.23
CA LYS A 107 -2.42 21.33 21.56
C LYS A 107 -2.89 21.23 20.11
N SER A 108 -2.99 20.02 19.56
CA SER A 108 -3.54 19.82 18.22
C SER A 108 -4.97 19.35 18.35
N LYS A 109 -5.91 20.29 18.21
CA LYS A 109 -7.34 20.00 18.13
C LYS A 109 -7.57 18.84 17.16
N VAL A 110 -8.34 17.85 17.60
CA VAL A 110 -8.93 16.80 16.80
C VAL A 110 -9.60 17.43 15.58
N THR A 111 -8.91 17.40 14.47
CA THR A 111 -9.49 17.51 13.14
C THR A 111 -8.89 16.33 12.42
N MET A 112 -9.75 15.48 11.86
CA MET A 112 -9.38 14.61 10.76
C MET A 112 -8.83 15.50 9.64
N PHE A 113 -7.56 15.91 9.74
CA PHE A 113 -6.89 16.53 8.62
C PHE A 113 -6.62 15.38 7.67
N ILE A 114 -7.44 15.30 6.62
CA ILE A 114 -7.02 14.67 5.37
C ILE A 114 -5.69 15.33 5.05
N VAL A 115 -4.58 14.65 5.34
CA VAL A 115 -3.26 15.15 4.96
C VAL A 115 -3.24 15.04 3.44
N THR A 116 -3.60 16.12 2.75
CA THR A 116 -3.45 16.20 1.31
C THR A 116 -1.97 16.21 1.01
N ARG A 117 -1.48 15.07 0.54
CA ARG A 117 -0.11 14.94 0.07
C ARG A 117 -0.03 15.67 -1.27
N ASN A 118 0.58 16.85 -1.27
CA ASN A 118 0.98 17.50 -2.51
C ASN A 118 2.10 16.65 -3.13
N ASP A 119 1.85 16.15 -4.34
CA ASP A 119 2.77 15.33 -5.13
C ASP A 119 4.12 16.01 -5.41
#